data_AF-A0A962RLJ6-F1
#
_entry.id   AF-A0A962RLJ6-F1
#
_cell.length_a   1.000
_cell.length_b   1.000
_cell.length_c   1.000
_cell.angle_alpha   90.00
_cell.angle_beta   90.00
_cell.angle_gamma   90.00
#
_symmetry.space_group_name_H-M   'P 1'
#
loop_
_entity.id
_entity.type
_entity.pdbx_description
1 polymer ?
#
loop_
_entity_poly.entity_id
_entity_poly.type
_entity_poly.pdbx_seq_one_letter_code
_entity_poly.pdbx_strand_id
1 'polypeptide(L)'
;FLRADIAFHRSIAGVSGNPIFGAVSEAMFEWLLEYHVGLVRKEGRELKTLVEHQQIVERIAAHDVEGAAAAMLAHLTRAADLYATAKAPRRRR
;
A
#
# COMPACT_ATOMS: atom_id res chain seq x y z
N PHE A 1 -7.49 -1.91 -10.90
CA PHE A 1 -7.22 -1.77 -9.45
C PHE A 1 -5.80 -1.29 -9.16
N LEU A 2 -4.75 -2.07 -9.47
CA LEU A 2 -3.34 -1.76 -9.09
C LEU A 2 -2.83 -0.36 -9.43
N ARG A 3 -3.05 0.12 -10.66
CA ARG A 3 -2.62 1.49 -11.03
C ARG A 3 -3.29 2.57 -10.17
N ALA A 4 -4.55 2.35 -9.77
CA ALA A 4 -5.28 3.27 -8.90
C ALA A 4 -4.80 3.17 -7.44
N ASP A 5 -4.44 1.98 -6.98
CA ASP A 5 -3.83 1.75 -5.66
C ASP A 5 -2.48 2.47 -5.51
N ILE A 6 -1.62 2.36 -6.52
CA ILE A 6 -0.34 3.09 -6.57
C ILE A 6 -0.57 4.60 -6.59
N ALA A 7 -1.50 5.07 -7.42
CA ALA A 7 -1.84 6.49 -7.50
C ALA A 7 -2.36 7.02 -6.14
N PHE A 8 -3.19 6.24 -5.44
CA PHE A 8 -3.71 6.58 -4.11
C PHE A 8 -2.58 6.83 -3.11
N HIS A 9 -1.62 5.92 -3.02
CA HIS A 9 -0.49 6.05 -2.09
C HIS A 9 0.41 7.24 -2.46
N ARG A 10 0.68 7.44 -3.75
CA ARG A 10 1.46 8.59 -4.23
C ARG A 10 0.78 9.92 -3.90
N SER A 11 -0.54 10.01 -4.05
CA SER A 11 -1.30 11.20 -3.70
C SER A 11 -1.15 11.55 -2.22
N ILE A 12 -1.30 10.57 -1.32
CA ILE A 12 -1.15 10.79 0.13
C ILE A 12 0.29 11.20 0.47
N ALA A 13 1.30 10.51 -0.08
CA ALA A 13 2.70 10.87 0.14
C ALA A 13 3.02 12.30 -0.34
N GLY A 14 2.43 12.71 -1.46
CA GLY A 14 2.57 14.05 -2.04
C GLY A 14 2.03 15.18 -1.17
N VAL A 15 1.03 14.91 -0.31
CA VAL A 15 0.45 15.92 0.60
C VAL A 15 1.51 16.48 1.56
N SER A 16 2.53 15.69 1.90
CA SER A 16 3.61 16.13 2.78
C SER A 16 4.48 17.27 2.21
N GLY A 17 4.44 17.50 0.90
CA GLY A 17 5.38 18.41 0.21
C GLY A 17 6.83 17.92 0.20
N ASN A 18 7.13 16.77 0.80
CA ASN A 18 8.47 16.19 0.81
C ASN A 18 8.62 15.20 -0.37
N PRO A 19 9.44 15.52 -1.38
CA PRO A 19 9.57 14.68 -2.58
C PRO A 19 10.15 13.29 -2.29
N ILE A 20 10.86 13.13 -1.16
CA ILE A 20 11.43 11.83 -0.76
C ILE A 20 10.33 10.80 -0.54
N PHE A 21 9.22 11.17 0.10
CA PHE A 21 8.15 10.21 0.39
C PHE A 21 7.48 9.70 -0.89
N GLY A 22 7.23 10.58 -1.86
CA GLY A 22 6.69 10.17 -3.17
C GLY A 22 7.62 9.22 -3.92
N ALA A 23 8.94 9.51 -3.93
CA ALA A 23 9.95 8.69 -4.58
C ALA A 23 10.08 7.30 -3.92
N VAL A 24 10.11 7.25 -2.58
CA VAL A 24 10.19 5.98 -1.84
C VAL A 24 8.94 5.13 -2.07
N SER A 25 7.74 5.72 -2.03
CA SER A 25 6.50 4.99 -2.33
C SER A 25 6.51 4.38 -3.74
N GLU A 26 6.96 5.14 -4.75
CA GLU A 26 7.06 4.64 -6.13
C GLU A 26 7.99 3.43 -6.23
N ALA A 27 9.22 3.57 -5.72
CA ALA A 27 10.22 2.50 -5.78
C ALA A 27 9.74 1.23 -5.06
N MET A 28 9.03 1.36 -3.93
CA MET A 28 8.43 0.22 -3.23
C MET A 28 7.38 -0.49 -4.10
N PHE A 29 6.48 0.26 -4.75
CA PHE A 29 5.46 -0.33 -5.61
C PHE A 29 6.03 -0.99 -6.87
N GLU A 30 7.04 -0.38 -7.50
CA GLU A 30 7.74 -0.97 -8.64
C GLU A 30 8.38 -2.31 -8.25
N TRP A 31 9.08 -2.36 -7.11
CA TRP A 31 9.66 -3.60 -6.59
C TRP A 31 8.60 -4.66 -6.27
N LEU A 32 7.47 -4.27 -5.68
CA LEU A 32 6.34 -5.16 -5.40
C LEU A 32 5.71 -5.72 -6.68
N LEU A 33 5.54 -4.90 -7.70
CA LEU A 33 5.05 -5.32 -9.01
C LEU A 33 6.04 -6.21 -9.74
N GLU A 34 7.34 -6.06 -9.56
CA GLU A 34 8.35 -6.88 -10.24
C GLU A 34 8.50 -8.26 -9.58
N TYR A 35 8.51 -8.32 -8.25
CA TYR A 35 8.89 -9.54 -7.51
C TYR A 35 7.73 -10.26 -6.79
N HIS A 36 6.57 -9.62 -6.65
CA HIS A 36 5.45 -10.18 -5.87
C HIS A 36 4.10 -10.19 -6.62
N VAL A 37 4.09 -10.14 -7.96
CA VAL A 37 2.86 -10.09 -8.81
C VAL A 37 1.74 -11.03 -8.36
N GLY A 38 2.06 -12.27 -7.96
CA GLY A 38 1.09 -13.28 -7.52
C GLY A 38 0.42 -13.01 -6.16
N LEU A 39 0.96 -12.09 -5.36
CA LEU A 39 0.41 -11.66 -4.06
C LEU A 39 -0.33 -10.33 -4.17
N VAL A 40 0.16 -9.45 -5.06
CA VAL A 40 -0.52 -8.21 -5.44
C VAL A 40 -1.83 -8.52 -6.19
N ARG A 41 -1.90 -9.66 -6.88
CA ARG A 41 -3.13 -10.23 -7.46
C ARG A 41 -3.69 -11.39 -6.62
N LYS A 42 -4.57 -11.10 -5.66
CA LYS A 42 -5.61 -12.05 -5.27
C LYS A 42 -6.96 -11.46 -5.65
N GLU A 43 -7.53 -11.98 -6.75
CA GLU A 43 -8.90 -11.69 -7.18
C GLU A 43 -9.86 -11.85 -5.98
N GLY A 44 -10.80 -10.91 -5.83
CA GLY A 44 -11.83 -10.93 -4.79
C GLY A 44 -11.54 -10.14 -3.51
N ARG A 45 -10.38 -9.48 -3.37
CA ARG A 45 -10.05 -8.67 -2.16
C ARG A 45 -9.94 -7.16 -2.37
N GLU A 46 -10.25 -6.71 -3.59
CA GLU A 46 -10.32 -5.30 -3.95
C GLU A 46 -11.32 -4.54 -3.08
N LEU A 47 -12.49 -5.14 -2.82
CA LEU A 47 -13.52 -4.54 -1.96
C LEU A 47 -13.02 -4.24 -0.54
N LYS A 48 -12.27 -5.16 0.06
CA LYS A 48 -11.68 -4.93 1.40
C LYS A 48 -10.67 -3.80 1.37
N THR A 49 -9.86 -3.73 0.32
CA THR A 49 -8.88 -2.66 0.15
C THR A 49 -9.56 -1.31 -0.07
N LEU A 50 -10.65 -1.26 -0.83
CA LEU A 50 -11.45 -0.04 -1.01
C LEU A 50 -12.06 0.44 0.31
N VAL A 51 -12.57 -0.45 1.16
CA VAL A 51 -13.08 -0.09 2.50
C VAL A 51 -11.97 0.50 3.36
N GLU A 52 -10.78 -0.09 3.34
CA GLU A 52 -9.63 0.43 4.09
C GLU A 52 -9.15 1.78 3.56
N HIS A 53 -9.11 1.96 2.24
CA HIS A 53 -8.79 3.26 1.62
C HIS A 53 -9.80 4.32 2.01
N GLN A 54 -11.09 3.98 1.99
CA GLN A 54 -12.16 4.89 2.41
C GLN A 54 -11.96 5.33 3.86
N GLN A 55 -11.65 4.40 4.77
CA GLN A 55 -11.36 4.73 6.18
C GLN A 55 -10.16 5.68 6.32
N ILE A 56 -9.09 5.46 5.54
CA ILE A 56 -7.91 6.34 5.54
C ILE A 56 -8.30 7.75 5.07
N VAL A 57 -9.04 7.86 3.96
CA VAL A 57 -9.47 9.15 3.40
C VAL A 57 -10.39 9.90 4.37
N GLU A 58 -11.33 9.21 5.00
CA GLU A 58 -12.24 9.80 5.99
C GLU A 58 -11.48 10.36 7.20
N ARG A 59 -10.46 9.65 7.69
CA ARG A 59 -9.60 10.11 8.80
C ARG A 59 -8.77 11.33 8.38
N ILE A 60 -8.19 11.31 7.18
CA ILE A 60 -7.46 12.46 6.62
C ILE A 60 -8.39 13.68 6.50
N ALA A 61 -9.59 13.50 5.95
CA ALA A 61 -10.58 14.57 5.78
C ALA A 61 -11.06 15.14 7.13
N ALA A 62 -11.13 14.30 8.17
CA ALA A 62 -11.45 14.71 9.53
C ALA A 62 -10.26 15.35 10.28
N HIS A 63 -9.09 15.50 9.64
CA HIS A 63 -7.84 15.94 10.27
C HIS A 63 -7.40 15.08 11.48
N ASP A 64 -7.82 13.82 11.51
CA ASP A 64 -7.43 12.85 12.54
C ASP A 64 -6.10 12.19 12.17
N VAL A 65 -5.00 12.85 12.55
CA VAL A 65 -3.62 12.45 12.21
C VAL A 65 -3.32 11.03 12.71
N GLU A 66 -3.57 10.78 14.00
CA GLU A 66 -3.27 9.49 14.62
C GLU A 66 -4.15 8.38 14.05
N GLY A 67 -5.44 8.64 13.83
CA GLY A 67 -6.34 7.67 13.23
C GLY A 67 -6.01 7.37 11.76
N ALA A 68 -5.58 8.36 10.99
CA ALA A 68 -5.12 8.15 9.61
C ALA A 68 -3.85 7.30 9.56
N ALA A 69 -2.87 7.59 10.43
CA ALA A 69 -1.64 6.82 10.54
C ALA A 69 -1.91 5.37 10.96
N ALA A 70 -2.78 5.16 11.97
CA ALA A 70 -3.17 3.84 12.43
C ALA A 70 -3.91 3.04 11.34
N ALA A 71 -4.82 3.68 10.59
CA ALA A 71 -5.54 3.03 9.50
C ALA A 71 -4.59 2.63 8.36
N MET A 72 -3.65 3.50 7.98
CA MET A 72 -2.63 3.19 6.97
C MET A 72 -1.73 2.05 7.43
N LEU A 73 -1.27 2.07 8.69
CA LEU A 73 -0.46 0.98 9.24
C LEU A 73 -1.21 -0.36 9.22
N ALA A 74 -2.48 -0.38 9.63
CA ALA A 74 -3.29 -1.60 9.60
C ALA A 74 -3.48 -2.13 8.17
N HIS A 75 -3.72 -1.23 7.21
CA HIS A 75 -3.81 -1.57 5.78
C HIS A 75 -2.52 -2.22 5.27
N LEU A 76 -1.37 -1.59 5.55
CA LEU A 76 -0.05 -2.09 5.13
C LEU A 76 0.35 -3.39 5.82
N THR A 77 0.11 -3.54 7.12
CA THR A 77 0.45 -4.76 7.88
C THR A 77 -0.43 -5.94 7.46
N ARG A 78 -1.72 -5.72 7.22
CA ARG A 78 -2.59 -6.76 6.66
C ARG A 78 -2.12 -7.19 5.27
N ALA A 79 -1.59 -6.26 4.47
CA ALA A 79 -0.93 -6.60 3.22
C ALA A 79 0.39 -7.35 3.45
N ALA A 80 1.15 -7.00 4.50
CA ALA A 80 2.42 -7.63 4.87
C ALA A 80 2.30 -9.09 5.31
N ASP A 81 1.26 -9.45 6.07
CA ASP A 81 0.97 -10.85 6.42
C ASP A 81 0.78 -11.74 5.17
N LEU A 82 0.40 -11.14 4.04
CA LEU A 82 0.34 -11.85 2.77
C LEU A 82 1.73 -12.17 2.23
N TYR A 83 2.70 -11.26 2.39
CA TYR A 83 4.08 -11.46 1.94
C TYR A 83 4.86 -12.43 2.83
N ALA A 84 4.57 -12.47 4.14
CA ALA A 84 5.22 -13.39 5.08
C ALA A 84 5.00 -14.88 4.75
N THR A 85 3.93 -15.21 4.03
CA THR A 85 3.63 -16.60 3.60
C THR A 85 4.19 -16.96 2.23
N ALA A 86 4.73 -15.99 1.48
CA ALA A 86 5.38 -16.23 0.20
C ALA A 86 6.86 -16.58 0.40
N LYS A 87 7.18 -17.86 0.29
CA LYS A 87 8.55 -18.38 0.35
C LYS A 87 9.46 -17.62 -0.63
N ALA A 88 10.51 -16.98 -0.12
CA ALA A 88 11.49 -16.26 -0.93
C ALA A 88 12.04 -17.14 -2.08
N PRO A 89 12.22 -16.60 -3.30
CA PRO A 89 12.82 -17.35 -4.39
C PRO A 89 14.25 -17.75 -4.02
N ARG A 90 14.55 -19.05 -4.08
CA ARG A 90 15.91 -19.57 -3.92
C ARG A 90 16.80 -18.89 -4.96
N ARG A 91 17.73 -18.05 -4.51
CA ARG A 91 18.83 -17.54 -5.34
C ARG A 91 19.50 -18.74 -6.02
N ARG A 92 19.37 -18.83 -7.35
CA ARG A 92 20.21 -19.72 -8.15
C ARG A 92 21.61 -19.07 -8.18
N ARG A 93 22.60 -19.89 -7.84
CA ARG A 93 24.03 -19.54 -7.81
C ARG A 93 24.53 -19.10 -9.17
#